data_AF-A0A449BAP7-F1
#
_entry.id   AF-A0A449BAP7-F1
#
_cell.length_a   1.000
_cell.length_b   1.000
_cell.length_c   1.000
_cell.angle_alpha   90.00
_cell.angle_beta   90.00
_cell.angle_gamma   90.00
#
_symmetry.space_group_name_H-M   'P 1'
#
loop_
_entity.id
_entity.type
_entity.pdbx_description
1 polymer ?
#
loop_
_entity_poly.entity_id
_entity_poly.type
_entity_poly.pdbx_seq_one_letter_code
_entity_poly.pdbx_strand_id
1 'polypeptide(L)'
;MKFKKLILTGSTVLAGALPFTMIACNNSKPDQDINAQFASLSNDEKKRFITDAISEFELENDAKADLINTILKDAGTYGAVIWYIKSVESYLGKVQAYEQAKFGLDNLRKPADTVSTPESTDSIVQFDWSQNFNTAQKVDDPASDKVIPVVFMDIDETVLQNDYTEAYAMLNGGFKTEVKETFDAKGFRREVPGAVDFINYTQEHGALVMYNSDTNLSKTTLEGIKKNLKALGVKYVADFQFWMRGAMPYTPKNAADLTDEKTKNLSADEAKALAKNTTFTKEFNKTPWKAWENWKVAEAIGRSIYKNDRMNAVDNNTNGWDFNQTDNKSGKNVKLKVVMKIGDNFNDFFDRRTKGLSNEDRKKVYLEETNGALMKLFALGGSKGLSFDYESAQKDDFDDKNKLKDPKKFWKNLSYNQAYVMIPGNAEYGGWAEPYGYGEFKKFYEAMKKIAETPDYQKAPTDNKPIL
;
A
#
# COMPACT_ATOMS: atom_id res chain seq x y z
N MET A 1 -19.32 20.66 36.49
CA MET A 1 -18.40 21.70 37.00
C MET A 1 -19.21 22.99 37.11
N LYS A 2 -19.42 23.54 38.32
CA LYS A 2 -20.29 24.71 38.56
C LYS A 2 -19.55 25.99 38.12
N PHE A 3 -20.01 26.65 37.06
CA PHE A 3 -19.45 27.94 36.64
C PHE A 3 -19.88 29.04 37.64
N LYS A 4 -18.90 29.68 38.28
CA LYS A 4 -19.08 30.88 39.09
C LYS A 4 -19.31 32.09 38.16
N LYS A 5 -20.31 32.91 38.49
CA LYS A 5 -20.52 34.26 37.91
C LYS A 5 -19.33 35.15 38.26
N LEU A 6 -18.66 35.70 37.25
CA LEU A 6 -17.71 36.80 37.41
C LEU A 6 -18.38 38.09 36.89
N ILE A 7 -18.44 39.10 37.74
CA ILE A 7 -18.95 40.44 37.43
C ILE A 7 -17.74 41.26 36.94
N LEU A 8 -17.76 41.74 35.70
CA LEU A 8 -16.83 42.76 35.21
C LEU A 8 -17.50 44.13 35.24
N THR A 9 -17.01 45.01 36.12
CA THR A 9 -17.25 46.45 36.07
C THR A 9 -16.28 47.10 35.08
N GLY A 10 -16.82 47.97 34.23
CA GLY A 10 -16.13 48.49 33.05
C GLY A 10 -15.04 49.53 33.29
N SER A 11 -14.34 49.83 32.20
CA SER A 11 -13.57 51.05 32.01
C SER A 11 -13.53 51.34 30.51
N THR A 12 -14.04 52.51 30.16
CA THR A 12 -14.13 53.11 28.83
C THR A 12 -12.77 53.44 28.23
N VAL A 13 -12.50 52.99 27.00
CA VAL A 13 -11.65 53.70 26.04
C VAL A 13 -12.29 53.59 24.65
N LEU A 14 -12.64 54.75 24.08
CA LEU A 14 -13.09 54.94 22.71
C LEU A 14 -11.89 54.96 21.75
N ALA A 15 -11.91 54.15 20.69
CA ALA A 15 -11.45 54.53 19.35
C ALA A 15 -11.77 53.43 18.31
N GLY A 16 -12.72 53.72 17.42
CA GLY A 16 -12.76 53.27 16.02
C GLY A 16 -12.70 51.77 15.71
N ALA A 17 -13.83 51.07 15.87
CA ALA A 17 -14.10 49.85 15.11
C ALA A 17 -15.58 49.84 14.70
N LEU A 18 -15.85 49.44 13.45
CA LEU A 18 -17.17 49.21 12.87
C LEU A 18 -18.06 48.36 13.80
N PRO A 19 -19.38 48.52 13.79
CA PRO A 19 -20.26 47.85 14.73
C PRO A 19 -20.29 46.36 14.39
N PHE A 20 -19.46 45.58 15.08
CA PHE A 20 -19.93 44.28 15.50
C PHE A 20 -21.11 44.55 16.43
N THR A 21 -22.29 44.13 16.01
CA THR A 21 -23.26 43.60 16.97
C THR A 21 -22.53 42.51 17.74
N MET A 22 -21.89 42.89 18.86
CA MET A 22 -21.68 41.97 19.96
C MET A 22 -23.04 41.33 20.17
N ILE A 23 -23.10 40.00 20.03
CA ILE A 23 -24.20 39.22 20.56
C ILE A 23 -24.08 39.39 22.08
N ALA A 24 -24.61 40.51 22.57
CA ALA A 24 -24.86 40.70 23.97
C ALA A 24 -25.91 39.65 24.31
N CYS A 25 -25.50 38.61 25.04
CA CYS A 25 -26.39 37.68 25.72
C CYS A 25 -27.22 38.49 26.73
N ASN A 26 -28.25 39.17 26.23
CA ASN A 26 -29.18 39.92 27.03
C ASN A 26 -30.20 38.90 27.55
N ASN A 27 -30.11 38.61 28.86
CA ASN A 27 -30.83 37.57 29.61
C ASN A 27 -32.37 37.74 29.65
N SER A 28 -33.06 37.86 28.51
CA SER A 28 -34.53 37.98 28.50
C SER A 28 -35.26 37.40 27.29
N LYS A 29 -34.59 36.64 26.42
CA LYS A 29 -35.28 35.83 25.39
C LYS A 29 -34.82 34.37 25.47
N PRO A 30 -35.74 33.41 25.30
CA PRO A 30 -35.45 31.99 25.43
C PRO A 30 -34.39 31.63 24.39
N ASP A 31 -33.38 30.86 24.82
CA ASP A 31 -32.27 30.29 24.04
C ASP A 31 -32.43 30.50 22.54
N GLN A 32 -31.88 31.61 22.05
CA GLN A 32 -31.70 31.75 20.62
C GLN A 32 -30.79 30.60 20.22
N ASP A 33 -31.34 29.68 19.42
CA ASP A 33 -30.63 28.50 18.95
C ASP A 33 -29.36 28.97 18.21
N ILE A 34 -28.23 28.89 18.91
CA ILE A 34 -26.93 29.30 18.41
C ILE A 34 -26.58 28.52 17.13
N ASN A 35 -27.14 27.31 16.97
CA ASN A 35 -26.99 26.53 15.76
C ASN A 35 -27.76 27.14 14.60
N ALA A 36 -28.99 27.64 14.83
CA ALA A 36 -29.76 28.34 13.80
C ALA A 36 -29.09 29.65 13.36
N GLN A 37 -28.54 30.41 14.31
CA GLN A 37 -27.77 31.61 14.01
C GLN A 37 -26.50 31.28 13.24
N PHE A 38 -25.70 30.33 13.74
CA PHE A 38 -24.49 29.90 13.07
C PHE A 38 -24.79 29.34 11.68
N ALA A 39 -25.87 28.57 11.51
CA ALA A 39 -26.29 28.05 10.21
C ALA A 39 -26.60 29.16 9.19
N SER A 40 -27.21 30.26 9.63
CA SER A 40 -27.55 31.42 8.79
C SER A 40 -26.35 32.28 8.36
N LEU A 41 -25.20 32.15 9.02
CA LEU A 41 -23.98 32.87 8.65
C LEU A 41 -23.45 32.40 7.28
N SER A 42 -22.90 33.35 6.51
CA SER A 42 -22.05 33.06 5.35
C SER A 42 -20.78 32.32 5.77
N ASN A 43 -20.07 31.71 4.80
CA ASN A 43 -18.83 31.00 5.11
C ASN A 43 -17.75 31.92 5.72
N ASP A 44 -17.66 33.17 5.26
CA ASP A 44 -16.71 34.15 5.80
C ASP A 44 -17.06 34.56 7.23
N GLU A 45 -18.35 34.73 7.54
CA GLU A 45 -18.83 35.01 8.88
C GLU A 45 -18.63 33.82 9.82
N LYS A 46 -18.90 32.58 9.37
CA LYS A 46 -18.61 31.36 10.13
C LYS A 46 -17.12 31.26 10.46
N LYS A 47 -16.25 31.50 9.47
CA LYS A 47 -14.79 31.49 9.66
C LYS A 47 -14.37 32.54 10.67
N ARG A 48 -14.91 33.75 10.58
CA ARG A 48 -14.63 34.84 11.52
C ARG A 48 -15.09 34.47 12.93
N PHE A 49 -16.32 34.02 13.09
CA PHE A 49 -16.86 33.55 14.37
C PHE A 49 -15.97 32.49 15.02
N ILE A 50 -15.53 31.48 14.27
CA ILE A 50 -14.60 30.44 14.77
C ILE A 50 -13.24 31.05 15.16
N THR A 51 -12.70 31.95 14.32
CA THR A 51 -11.40 32.59 14.57
C THR A 51 -11.43 33.42 15.84
N ASP A 52 -12.47 34.24 16.00
CA ASP A 52 -12.69 35.10 17.15
C ASP A 52 -12.82 34.23 18.42
N ALA A 53 -13.65 33.17 18.37
CA ALA A 53 -13.78 32.22 19.48
C ALA A 53 -12.43 31.56 19.86
N ILE A 54 -11.65 31.09 18.88
CA ILE A 54 -10.32 30.51 19.16
C ILE A 54 -9.39 31.54 19.82
N SER A 55 -9.46 32.80 19.41
CA SER A 55 -8.62 33.88 19.95
C SER A 55 -9.06 34.33 21.36
N GLU A 56 -10.36 34.39 21.63
CA GLU A 56 -10.91 34.85 22.91
C GLU A 56 -10.79 33.80 24.02
N PHE A 57 -10.91 32.51 23.69
CA PHE A 57 -10.88 31.43 24.68
C PHE A 57 -9.47 30.91 25.02
N GLU A 58 -8.40 31.51 24.47
CA GLU A 58 -7.00 31.14 24.71
C GLU A 58 -6.76 29.61 24.73
N LEU A 59 -7.27 28.89 23.71
CA LEU A 59 -7.18 27.43 23.70
C LEU A 59 -5.71 26.94 23.77
N GLU A 60 -5.45 25.98 24.65
CA GLU A 60 -4.18 25.26 24.70
C GLU A 60 -3.93 24.50 23.39
N ASN A 61 -2.66 24.20 23.07
CA ASN A 61 -2.30 23.55 21.81
C ASN A 61 -2.94 22.15 21.64
N ASP A 62 -3.10 21.40 22.73
CA ASP A 62 -3.80 20.10 22.69
C ASP A 62 -5.26 20.26 22.25
N ALA A 63 -5.97 21.27 22.79
CA ALA A 63 -7.36 21.59 22.43
C ALA A 63 -7.49 22.14 21.00
N LYS A 64 -6.50 22.92 20.54
CA LYS A 64 -6.42 23.38 19.13
C LYS A 64 -6.27 22.18 18.18
N ALA A 65 -5.42 21.21 18.53
CA ALA A 65 -5.24 20.00 17.72
C ALA A 65 -6.52 19.15 17.68
N ASP A 66 -7.26 19.03 18.80
CA ASP A 66 -8.55 18.33 18.83
C ASP A 66 -9.61 19.04 17.98
N LEU A 67 -9.64 20.37 18.02
CA LEU A 67 -10.54 21.16 17.20
C LEU A 67 -10.25 20.95 15.71
N ILE A 68 -8.98 21.05 15.28
CA ILE A 68 -8.55 20.78 13.90
C ILE A 68 -8.95 19.36 13.50
N ASN A 69 -8.69 18.36 14.34
CA ASN A 69 -9.04 16.99 14.05
C ASN A 69 -10.56 16.78 13.90
N THR A 70 -11.37 17.52 14.66
CA THR A 70 -12.83 17.45 14.58
C THR A 70 -13.37 18.05 13.28
N ILE A 71 -12.82 19.18 12.83
CA ILE A 71 -13.28 19.88 11.62
C ILE A 71 -12.64 19.35 10.33
N LEU A 72 -11.39 18.90 10.40
CA LEU A 72 -10.58 18.47 9.27
C LEU A 72 -9.52 17.46 9.71
N LYS A 73 -9.98 16.24 10.07
CA LYS A 73 -9.11 15.16 10.55
C LYS A 73 -7.92 14.89 9.62
N ASP A 74 -8.10 14.98 8.31
CA ASP A 74 -7.07 14.61 7.32
C ASP A 74 -6.05 15.74 7.05
N ALA A 75 -6.11 16.86 7.81
CA ALA A 75 -5.20 18.00 7.62
C ALA A 75 -3.71 17.64 7.76
N GLY A 76 -3.39 16.54 8.46
CA GLY A 76 -2.01 16.11 8.70
C GLY A 76 -1.26 15.69 7.44
N THR A 77 -1.95 15.29 6.37
CA THR A 77 -1.32 14.70 5.16
C THR A 77 -1.26 15.66 3.97
N TYR A 78 -1.95 16.80 4.01
CA TYR A 78 -2.08 17.71 2.87
C TYR A 78 -0.73 18.13 2.28
N GLY A 79 0.21 18.53 3.14
CA GLY A 79 1.54 18.93 2.71
C GLY A 79 2.32 17.78 2.06
N ALA A 80 2.15 16.56 2.58
CA ALA A 80 2.84 15.38 2.09
C ALA A 80 2.27 14.89 0.75
N VAL A 81 0.95 14.97 0.56
CA VAL A 81 0.28 14.70 -0.73
C VAL A 81 0.73 15.72 -1.79
N ILE A 82 0.77 17.01 -1.44
CA ILE A 82 1.28 18.05 -2.36
C ILE A 82 2.74 17.78 -2.72
N TRP A 83 3.58 17.44 -1.73
CA TRP A 83 4.98 17.08 -1.98
C TRP A 83 5.09 15.86 -2.91
N TYR A 84 4.34 14.79 -2.66
CA TYR A 84 4.36 13.58 -3.49
C TYR A 84 3.98 13.85 -4.95
N ILE A 85 2.95 14.68 -5.17
CA ILE A 85 2.39 14.96 -6.51
C ILE A 85 3.21 16.02 -7.27
N LYS A 86 3.70 17.06 -6.58
CA LYS A 86 4.21 18.29 -7.21
C LYS A 86 5.70 18.54 -7.04
N SER A 87 6.34 17.92 -6.04
CA SER A 87 7.76 18.21 -5.76
C SER A 87 8.67 17.55 -6.80
N VAL A 88 9.78 18.22 -7.11
CA VAL A 88 10.82 17.64 -7.96
C VAL A 88 11.59 16.56 -7.20
N GLU A 89 11.66 16.66 -5.88
CA GLU A 89 12.31 15.69 -4.99
C GLU A 89 11.62 14.32 -5.06
N SER A 90 10.28 14.28 -4.99
CA SER A 90 9.53 13.04 -5.16
C SER A 90 9.73 12.46 -6.57
N TYR A 91 9.69 13.30 -7.60
CA TYR A 91 9.93 12.89 -8.99
C TYR A 91 11.33 12.26 -9.16
N LEU A 92 12.38 12.94 -8.68
CA LEU A 92 13.76 12.46 -8.75
C LEU A 92 13.94 11.15 -7.98
N GLY A 93 13.32 11.03 -6.80
CA GLY A 93 13.37 9.80 -6.01
C GLY A 93 12.74 8.60 -6.75
N LYS A 94 11.61 8.80 -7.43
CA LYS A 94 10.94 7.76 -8.25
C LYS A 94 11.81 7.32 -9.42
N VAL A 95 12.34 8.26 -10.20
CA VAL A 95 13.25 7.97 -11.32
C VAL A 95 14.51 7.25 -10.84
N GLN A 96 15.13 7.72 -9.76
CA GLN A 96 16.32 7.10 -9.19
C GLN A 96 16.05 5.66 -8.75
N ALA A 97 14.90 5.40 -8.10
CA ALA A 97 14.53 4.05 -7.68
C ALA A 97 14.38 3.10 -8.87
N TYR A 98 13.82 3.56 -10.00
CA TYR A 98 13.71 2.73 -11.21
C TYR A 98 15.04 2.51 -11.93
N GLU A 99 15.95 3.48 -11.92
CA GLU A 99 17.32 3.25 -12.40
C GLU A 99 18.08 2.24 -11.53
N GLN A 100 17.89 2.28 -10.21
CA GLN A 100 18.41 1.26 -9.31
C GLN A 100 17.77 -0.12 -9.59
N ALA A 101 16.48 -0.17 -9.91
CA ALA A 101 15.81 -1.40 -10.30
C ALA A 101 16.41 -2.01 -11.58
N LYS A 102 16.68 -1.20 -12.62
CA LYS A 102 17.37 -1.68 -13.84
C LYS A 102 18.73 -2.30 -13.50
N PHE A 103 19.53 -1.60 -12.68
CA PHE A 103 20.84 -2.09 -12.24
C PHE A 103 20.75 -3.38 -11.43
N GLY A 104 19.77 -3.47 -10.52
CA GLY A 104 19.50 -4.68 -9.75
C GLY A 104 19.12 -5.86 -10.65
N LEU A 105 18.28 -5.63 -11.66
CA LEU A 105 17.86 -6.66 -12.61
C LEU A 105 19.05 -7.18 -13.41
N ASP A 106 19.90 -6.29 -13.92
CA ASP A 106 21.12 -6.68 -14.64
C ASP A 106 22.09 -7.46 -13.77
N ASN A 107 22.17 -7.16 -12.48
CA ASN A 107 22.99 -7.95 -11.56
C ASN A 107 22.42 -9.36 -11.33
N LEU A 108 21.09 -9.50 -11.24
CA LEU A 108 20.42 -10.80 -11.09
C LEU A 108 20.55 -11.68 -12.34
N ARG A 109 20.76 -11.07 -13.51
CA ARG A 109 20.96 -11.77 -14.80
C ARG A 109 22.36 -12.35 -14.99
N LYS A 110 23.35 -11.84 -14.25
CA LYS A 110 24.73 -12.32 -14.38
C LYS A 110 24.80 -13.80 -13.97
N PRO A 111 25.58 -14.64 -14.67
CA PRO A 111 25.82 -16.02 -14.26
C PRO A 111 26.25 -16.04 -12.79
N ALA A 112 25.79 -17.05 -12.05
CA ALA A 112 26.05 -17.21 -10.63
C ALA A 112 27.51 -17.60 -10.32
N ASP A 113 28.50 -17.02 -11.02
CA ASP A 113 29.93 -17.33 -10.89
C ASP A 113 30.54 -16.95 -9.53
N THR A 114 29.75 -16.44 -8.58
CA THR A 114 30.24 -15.94 -7.28
C THR A 114 29.29 -16.14 -6.09
N VAL A 115 28.30 -17.06 -6.16
CA VAL A 115 27.61 -17.47 -4.93
C VAL A 115 28.46 -18.55 -4.26
N SER A 116 29.33 -18.12 -3.36
CA SER A 116 30.08 -18.99 -2.45
C SER A 116 29.11 -19.99 -1.81
N THR A 117 29.24 -21.24 -2.22
CA THR A 117 28.74 -22.49 -1.60
C THR A 117 27.34 -22.41 -0.97
N PRO A 118 26.32 -23.06 -1.54
CA PRO A 118 25.11 -23.28 -0.77
C PRO A 118 25.44 -24.19 0.42
N GLU A 119 25.19 -23.70 1.63
CA GLU A 119 25.05 -24.54 2.82
C GLU A 119 23.85 -25.51 2.71
N SER A 120 23.05 -25.42 1.63
CA SER A 120 21.95 -26.34 1.34
C SER A 120 22.26 -27.23 0.15
N THR A 121 21.78 -28.47 0.22
CA THR A 121 21.85 -29.49 -0.84
C THR A 121 20.90 -29.20 -2.02
N ASP A 122 20.30 -28.01 -2.09
CA ASP A 122 19.31 -27.69 -3.11
C ASP A 122 19.98 -27.33 -4.43
N SER A 123 19.46 -27.88 -5.52
CA SER A 123 19.89 -27.55 -6.88
C SER A 123 19.73 -26.05 -7.14
N ILE A 124 20.77 -25.42 -7.67
CA ILE A 124 20.76 -24.01 -8.12
C ILE A 124 19.66 -23.83 -9.17
N VAL A 125 18.77 -22.86 -8.96
CA VAL A 125 17.71 -22.53 -9.93
C VAL A 125 18.34 -21.98 -11.22
N GLN A 126 17.95 -22.56 -12.36
CA GLN A 126 18.35 -22.08 -13.68
C GLN A 126 17.25 -21.19 -14.24
N PHE A 127 17.58 -19.95 -14.57
CA PHE A 127 16.63 -19.00 -15.15
C PHE A 127 16.68 -18.99 -16.67
N ASP A 128 15.52 -18.87 -17.30
CA ASP A 128 15.39 -18.59 -18.73
C ASP A 128 15.21 -17.08 -18.95
N TRP A 129 16.31 -16.41 -19.28
CA TRP A 129 16.36 -14.99 -19.63
C TRP A 129 16.26 -14.74 -21.15
N SER A 130 15.96 -15.77 -21.96
CA SER A 130 16.07 -15.69 -23.42
C SER A 130 14.85 -15.06 -24.10
N GLN A 131 13.73 -14.96 -23.39
CA GLN A 131 12.47 -14.48 -23.96
C GLN A 131 12.42 -12.95 -24.03
N ASN A 132 11.78 -12.42 -25.06
CA ASN A 132 11.44 -11.00 -25.15
C ASN A 132 9.93 -10.88 -25.27
N PHE A 133 9.27 -10.58 -24.15
CA PHE A 133 7.81 -10.57 -24.10
C PHE A 133 7.21 -9.38 -24.85
N ASN A 134 7.95 -8.27 -24.96
CA ASN A 134 7.52 -7.09 -25.70
C ASN A 134 7.35 -7.37 -27.20
N THR A 135 8.22 -8.19 -27.79
CA THR A 135 8.14 -8.52 -29.22
C THR A 135 7.35 -9.80 -29.48
N ALA A 136 7.57 -10.84 -28.68
CA ALA A 136 6.86 -12.12 -28.82
C ALA A 136 5.37 -11.98 -28.49
N GLN A 137 5.01 -11.05 -27.60
CA GLN A 137 3.66 -10.84 -27.10
C GLN A 137 3.06 -12.12 -26.49
N LYS A 138 3.87 -13.03 -25.95
CA LYS A 138 3.45 -14.27 -25.30
C LYS A 138 4.53 -14.71 -24.33
N VAL A 139 4.22 -15.66 -23.48
CA VAL A 139 5.20 -16.35 -22.63
C VAL A 139 5.25 -17.81 -23.04
N ASP A 140 6.39 -18.27 -23.52
CA ASP A 140 6.59 -19.67 -23.88
C ASP A 140 6.95 -20.50 -22.63
N ASP A 141 6.63 -21.80 -22.66
CA ASP A 141 7.08 -22.73 -21.64
C ASP A 141 8.63 -22.72 -21.60
N PRO A 142 9.26 -22.54 -20.43
CA PRO A 142 10.72 -22.64 -20.34
C PRO A 142 11.18 -24.08 -20.61
N ALA A 143 12.47 -24.25 -20.90
CA ALA A 143 13.09 -25.58 -20.91
C ALA A 143 12.83 -26.32 -19.58
N SER A 144 12.81 -27.66 -19.60
CA SER A 144 12.31 -28.46 -18.47
C SER A 144 13.04 -28.22 -17.14
N ASP A 145 14.31 -27.84 -17.20
CA ASP A 145 15.22 -27.52 -16.10
C ASP A 145 15.29 -26.02 -15.76
N LYS A 146 14.57 -25.17 -16.50
CA LYS A 146 14.58 -23.71 -16.33
C LYS A 146 13.25 -23.16 -15.80
N VAL A 147 13.30 -21.94 -15.30
CA VAL A 147 12.15 -21.15 -14.85
C VAL A 147 12.24 -19.73 -15.39
N ILE A 148 11.10 -19.08 -15.60
CA ILE A 148 11.04 -17.68 -16.02
C ILE A 148 11.22 -16.78 -14.77
N PRO A 149 12.17 -15.82 -14.81
CA PRO A 149 12.29 -14.83 -13.75
C PRO A 149 11.13 -13.85 -13.77
N VAL A 150 10.60 -13.54 -12.58
CA VAL A 150 9.48 -12.60 -12.40
C VAL A 150 9.92 -11.38 -11.62
N VAL A 151 9.53 -10.21 -12.10
CA VAL A 151 9.53 -8.97 -11.32
C VAL A 151 8.11 -8.69 -10.87
N PHE A 152 7.87 -8.76 -9.57
CA PHE A 152 6.60 -8.36 -8.98
C PHE A 152 6.61 -6.87 -8.66
N MET A 153 5.60 -6.16 -9.13
CA MET A 153 5.41 -4.73 -8.87
C MET A 153 4.05 -4.52 -8.21
N ASP A 154 3.96 -3.69 -7.18
CA ASP A 154 2.67 -3.10 -6.85
C ASP A 154 2.18 -2.18 -7.99
N ILE A 155 0.90 -1.78 -7.98
CA ILE A 155 0.31 -0.89 -8.99
C ILE A 155 0.21 0.54 -8.45
N ASP A 156 -0.36 0.70 -7.26
CA ASP A 156 -0.71 1.99 -6.67
C ASP A 156 0.58 2.69 -6.19
N GLU A 157 0.88 3.87 -6.74
CA GLU A 157 2.05 4.71 -6.39
C GLU A 157 3.42 4.07 -6.65
N THR A 158 3.38 2.86 -7.22
CA THR A 158 4.50 2.12 -7.76
C THR A 158 4.51 2.24 -9.27
N VAL A 159 3.45 1.78 -9.98
CA VAL A 159 3.38 1.83 -11.45
C VAL A 159 2.50 2.99 -11.94
N LEU A 160 1.34 3.14 -11.31
CA LEU A 160 0.33 4.13 -11.66
C LEU A 160 0.09 5.08 -10.49
N GLN A 161 0.01 6.36 -10.79
CA GLN A 161 -0.33 7.39 -9.80
C GLN A 161 -1.83 7.41 -9.51
N ASN A 162 -2.20 7.60 -8.24
CA ASN A 162 -3.56 7.85 -7.73
C ASN A 162 -3.78 9.33 -7.39
N ASP A 163 -2.86 10.23 -7.73
CA ASP A 163 -2.87 11.68 -7.42
C ASP A 163 -4.27 12.33 -7.34
N TYR A 164 -5.12 12.07 -8.34
CA TYR A 164 -6.47 12.61 -8.39
C TYR A 164 -7.38 12.04 -7.30
N THR A 165 -7.42 10.72 -7.13
CA THR A 165 -8.31 10.08 -6.13
C THR A 165 -7.91 10.44 -4.72
N GLU A 166 -6.63 10.66 -4.49
CA GLU A 166 -6.04 11.08 -3.22
C GLU A 166 -6.41 12.53 -2.89
N ALA A 167 -6.11 13.46 -3.80
CA ALA A 167 -6.52 14.85 -3.67
C ALA A 167 -8.06 14.98 -3.53
N TYR A 168 -8.81 14.19 -4.29
CA TYR A 168 -10.27 14.15 -4.17
C TYR A 168 -10.71 13.65 -2.79
N ALA A 169 -10.14 12.56 -2.28
CA ALA A 169 -10.44 12.04 -0.95
C ALA A 169 -10.18 13.09 0.14
N MET A 170 -9.03 13.76 0.09
CA MET A 170 -8.67 14.82 1.04
C MET A 170 -9.67 15.97 1.07
N LEU A 171 -10.26 16.31 -0.09
CA LEU A 171 -11.25 17.39 -0.21
C LEU A 171 -12.69 16.96 0.07
N ASN A 172 -12.98 15.65 0.11
CA ASN A 172 -14.36 15.12 0.13
C ASN A 172 -14.63 14.14 1.29
N GLY A 173 -13.88 14.28 2.40
CA GLY A 173 -14.14 13.52 3.63
C GLY A 173 -13.53 12.11 3.66
N GLY A 174 -12.38 11.93 3.01
CA GLY A 174 -11.54 10.74 3.09
C GLY A 174 -11.78 9.70 1.98
N PHE A 175 -10.98 8.63 2.04
CA PHE A 175 -10.99 7.55 1.07
C PHE A 175 -12.30 6.74 1.10
N LYS A 176 -12.79 6.37 -0.10
CA LYS A 176 -13.93 5.45 -0.29
C LYS A 176 -13.62 4.50 -1.44
N THR A 177 -13.73 3.19 -1.19
CA THR A 177 -13.41 2.16 -2.19
C THR A 177 -14.27 2.30 -3.45
N GLU A 178 -15.57 2.56 -3.30
CA GLU A 178 -16.51 2.76 -4.42
C GLU A 178 -16.08 3.88 -5.36
N VAL A 179 -15.55 4.96 -4.78
CA VAL A 179 -15.06 6.13 -5.51
C VAL A 179 -13.79 5.76 -6.25
N LYS A 180 -12.84 5.08 -5.60
CA LYS A 180 -11.61 4.60 -6.24
C LYS A 180 -11.91 3.68 -7.42
N GLU A 181 -12.78 2.67 -7.24
CA GLU A 181 -13.19 1.74 -8.31
C GLU A 181 -13.76 2.48 -9.52
N THR A 182 -14.58 3.50 -9.29
CA THR A 182 -15.18 4.32 -10.36
C THR A 182 -14.10 5.08 -11.15
N PHE A 183 -13.02 5.49 -10.51
CA PHE A 183 -11.92 6.20 -11.17
C PHE A 183 -10.93 5.25 -11.83
N ASP A 184 -10.58 4.13 -11.20
CA ASP A 184 -9.73 3.10 -11.82
C ASP A 184 -10.35 2.57 -13.12
N ALA A 185 -11.67 2.31 -13.12
CA ALA A 185 -12.41 1.85 -14.29
C ALA A 185 -12.38 2.83 -15.48
N LYS A 186 -12.11 4.13 -15.26
CA LYS A 186 -12.01 5.11 -16.36
C LYS A 186 -10.74 4.93 -17.19
N GLY A 187 -9.69 4.35 -16.60
CA GLY A 187 -8.39 4.19 -17.25
C GLY A 187 -7.81 5.53 -17.70
N PHE A 188 -7.57 6.41 -16.73
CA PHE A 188 -6.96 7.74 -16.91
C PHE A 188 -5.81 8.05 -15.93
N ARG A 189 -5.23 7.02 -15.31
CA ARG A 189 -4.12 7.19 -14.35
C ARG A 189 -2.83 7.46 -15.10
N ARG A 190 -1.92 8.16 -14.42
CA ARG A 190 -0.60 8.53 -14.96
C ARG A 190 0.44 7.52 -14.52
N GLU A 191 1.53 7.47 -15.25
CA GLU A 191 2.72 6.71 -14.86
C GLU A 191 3.38 7.31 -13.61
N VAL A 192 3.85 6.46 -12.71
CA VAL A 192 4.89 6.83 -11.74
C VAL A 192 6.22 6.94 -12.49
N PRO A 193 6.88 8.11 -12.49
CA PRO A 193 8.06 8.38 -13.33
C PRO A 193 9.11 7.26 -13.35
N GLY A 194 9.34 6.68 -14.54
CA GLY A 194 10.33 5.62 -14.77
C GLY A 194 9.77 4.20 -14.78
N ALA A 195 8.52 4.00 -14.35
CA ALA A 195 7.91 2.68 -14.26
C ALA A 195 7.71 2.04 -15.64
N VAL A 196 7.21 2.77 -16.64
CA VAL A 196 6.93 2.23 -17.98
C VAL A 196 8.23 1.82 -18.68
N ASP A 197 9.25 2.68 -18.59
CA ASP A 197 10.58 2.39 -19.13
C ASP A 197 11.18 1.13 -18.47
N PHE A 198 11.06 1.02 -17.15
CA PHE A 198 11.52 -0.15 -16.43
C PHE A 198 10.73 -1.43 -16.79
N ILE A 199 9.40 -1.36 -16.91
CA ILE A 199 8.55 -2.50 -17.29
C ILE A 199 8.95 -3.00 -18.68
N ASN A 200 9.05 -2.09 -19.65
CA ASN A 200 9.46 -2.44 -21.00
C ASN A 200 10.87 -3.01 -21.02
N TYR A 201 11.82 -2.38 -20.32
CA TYR A 201 13.18 -2.89 -20.18
C TYR A 201 13.18 -4.32 -19.62
N THR A 202 12.48 -4.57 -18.52
CA THR A 202 12.40 -5.89 -17.86
C THR A 202 11.89 -6.97 -18.80
N GLN A 203 10.79 -6.69 -19.50
CA GLN A 203 10.15 -7.63 -20.41
C GLN A 203 10.95 -7.91 -21.69
N GLU A 204 11.78 -6.95 -22.11
CA GLU A 204 12.73 -7.13 -23.21
C GLU A 204 13.94 -7.97 -22.82
N HIS A 205 14.28 -8.02 -21.53
CA HIS A 205 15.48 -8.67 -20.99
C HIS A 205 15.19 -10.00 -20.29
N GLY A 206 14.08 -10.67 -20.62
CA GLY A 206 13.82 -12.04 -20.19
C GLY A 206 13.09 -12.20 -18.86
N ALA A 207 12.74 -11.12 -18.15
CA ALA A 207 11.92 -11.21 -16.95
C ALA A 207 10.47 -10.77 -17.20
N LEU A 208 9.53 -11.56 -16.70
CA LEU A 208 8.11 -11.26 -16.81
C LEU A 208 7.73 -10.28 -15.70
N VAL A 209 7.13 -9.15 -16.06
CA VAL A 209 6.51 -8.26 -15.08
C VAL A 209 5.14 -8.83 -14.69
N MET A 210 4.90 -8.92 -13.38
CA MET A 210 3.61 -9.26 -12.81
C MET A 210 3.25 -8.21 -11.76
N TYR A 211 1.95 -7.93 -11.60
CA TYR A 211 1.42 -6.89 -10.74
C TYR A 211 0.80 -7.50 -9.48
N ASN A 212 1.41 -7.31 -8.32
CA ASN A 212 0.92 -7.79 -7.03
C ASN A 212 0.37 -6.64 -6.19
N SER A 213 -0.92 -6.35 -6.37
CA SER A 213 -1.54 -5.15 -5.82
C SER A 213 -2.76 -5.39 -4.96
N ASP A 214 -3.08 -4.40 -4.12
CA ASP A 214 -4.26 -4.41 -3.26
C ASP A 214 -5.46 -3.68 -3.86
N THR A 215 -5.34 -3.12 -5.08
CA THR A 215 -6.49 -2.74 -5.92
C THR A 215 -7.35 -3.98 -6.21
N ASN A 216 -8.68 -3.86 -6.29
CA ASN A 216 -9.57 -5.00 -6.50
C ASN A 216 -9.47 -5.55 -7.93
N LEU A 217 -9.40 -6.88 -8.05
CA LEU A 217 -9.37 -7.61 -9.31
C LEU A 217 -10.80 -7.77 -9.88
N SER A 218 -11.48 -6.65 -10.14
CA SER A 218 -12.76 -6.65 -10.86
C SER A 218 -12.53 -6.51 -12.37
N LYS A 219 -13.45 -7.01 -13.20
CA LYS A 219 -13.31 -6.91 -14.67
C LYS A 219 -13.19 -5.46 -15.13
N THR A 220 -13.99 -4.56 -14.57
CA THR A 220 -13.97 -3.13 -14.91
C THR A 220 -12.66 -2.46 -14.51
N THR A 221 -12.14 -2.76 -13.32
CA THR A 221 -10.90 -2.17 -12.81
C THR A 221 -9.69 -2.72 -13.54
N LEU A 222 -9.65 -4.02 -13.83
CA LEU A 222 -8.63 -4.65 -14.65
C LEU A 222 -8.54 -4.01 -16.04
N GLU A 223 -9.68 -3.84 -16.72
CA GLU A 223 -9.70 -3.21 -18.05
C GLU A 223 -9.26 -1.73 -18.00
N GLY A 224 -9.66 -0.99 -16.96
CA GLY A 224 -9.20 0.38 -16.73
C GLY A 224 -7.68 0.47 -16.54
N ILE A 225 -7.09 -0.43 -15.75
CA ILE A 225 -5.63 -0.51 -15.55
C ILE A 225 -4.92 -0.91 -16.85
N LYS A 226 -5.39 -1.94 -17.56
CA LYS A 226 -4.81 -2.35 -18.85
C LYS A 226 -4.86 -1.21 -19.87
N LYS A 227 -5.94 -0.43 -19.88
CA LYS A 227 -6.06 0.79 -20.70
C LYS A 227 -5.00 1.83 -20.34
N ASN A 228 -4.76 2.09 -19.05
CA ASN A 228 -3.68 2.98 -18.60
C ASN A 228 -2.32 2.51 -19.12
N LEU A 229 -1.95 1.26 -18.82
CA LEU A 229 -0.64 0.70 -19.15
C LEU A 229 -0.37 0.77 -20.66
N LYS A 230 -1.34 0.39 -21.48
CA LYS A 230 -1.24 0.47 -22.95
C LYS A 230 -1.12 1.91 -23.44
N ALA A 231 -1.92 2.82 -22.90
CA ALA A 231 -1.87 4.24 -23.28
C ALA A 231 -0.55 4.92 -22.90
N LEU A 232 0.07 4.47 -21.80
CA LEU A 232 1.36 4.96 -21.31
C LEU A 232 2.55 4.33 -22.05
N GLY A 233 2.32 3.29 -22.88
CA GLY A 233 3.36 2.69 -23.72
C GLY A 233 3.96 1.39 -23.20
N VAL A 234 3.31 0.71 -22.23
CA VAL A 234 3.69 -0.67 -21.87
C VAL A 234 3.39 -1.59 -23.06
N LYS A 235 4.44 -2.24 -23.57
CA LYS A 235 4.39 -2.98 -24.84
C LYS A 235 3.65 -4.32 -24.73
N TYR A 236 3.78 -5.04 -23.61
CA TYR A 236 3.10 -6.32 -23.38
C TYR A 236 2.27 -6.28 -22.10
N VAL A 237 0.98 -6.61 -22.23
CA VAL A 237 -0.01 -6.61 -21.15
C VAL A 237 -0.99 -7.77 -21.36
N ALA A 238 -1.01 -8.73 -20.45
CA ALA A 238 -1.86 -9.93 -20.45
C ALA A 238 -2.52 -10.16 -19.08
N ASP A 239 -3.68 -10.80 -19.06
CA ASP A 239 -4.51 -10.96 -17.84
C ASP A 239 -3.78 -11.71 -16.72
N PHE A 240 -2.94 -12.70 -17.07
CA PHE A 240 -2.18 -13.48 -16.10
C PHE A 240 -1.11 -12.67 -15.34
N GLN A 241 -0.79 -11.46 -15.80
CA GLN A 241 0.13 -10.57 -15.10
C GLN A 241 -0.54 -9.94 -13.88
N PHE A 242 -1.86 -9.98 -13.70
CA PHE A 242 -2.57 -9.23 -12.67
C PHE A 242 -2.94 -10.08 -11.43
N TRP A 243 -2.08 -10.01 -10.42
CA TRP A 243 -2.22 -10.70 -9.13
C TRP A 243 -2.73 -9.74 -8.06
N MET A 244 -3.91 -9.17 -8.33
CA MET A 244 -4.50 -8.10 -7.55
C MET A 244 -5.41 -8.63 -6.42
N ARG A 245 -6.00 -7.75 -5.60
CA ARG A 245 -6.89 -8.17 -4.49
C ARG A 245 -8.09 -8.94 -5.02
N GLY A 246 -8.19 -10.20 -4.61
CA GLY A 246 -9.20 -11.15 -5.11
C GLY A 246 -8.59 -12.23 -6.00
N ALA A 247 -7.30 -12.14 -6.35
CA ALA A 247 -6.57 -13.24 -6.95
C ALA A 247 -6.47 -14.43 -5.98
N MET A 248 -6.76 -15.63 -6.46
CA MET A 248 -6.80 -16.85 -5.64
C MET A 248 -5.69 -17.83 -6.06
N PRO A 249 -4.47 -17.73 -5.51
CA PRO A 249 -3.35 -18.61 -5.86
C PRO A 249 -3.65 -20.09 -5.62
N TYR A 250 -4.44 -20.38 -4.58
CA TYR A 250 -4.81 -21.73 -4.19
C TYR A 250 -6.29 -21.99 -4.48
N THR A 251 -6.64 -23.27 -4.63
CA THR A 251 -8.00 -23.67 -4.95
C THR A 251 -8.91 -23.51 -3.73
N PRO A 252 -10.02 -22.76 -3.82
CA PRO A 252 -10.97 -22.64 -2.72
C PRO A 252 -11.76 -23.95 -2.54
N LYS A 253 -11.98 -24.38 -1.29
CA LYS A 253 -12.76 -25.58 -0.97
C LYS A 253 -14.23 -25.48 -1.38
N ASN A 254 -14.76 -24.26 -1.44
CA ASN A 254 -16.11 -23.93 -1.90
C ASN A 254 -16.12 -23.33 -3.32
N ALA A 255 -15.27 -23.81 -4.22
CA ALA A 255 -15.16 -23.28 -5.59
C ALA A 255 -16.50 -23.18 -6.33
N ALA A 256 -17.43 -24.11 -6.08
CA ALA A 256 -18.77 -24.10 -6.68
C ALA A 256 -19.63 -22.90 -6.28
N ASP A 257 -19.30 -22.19 -5.20
CA ASP A 257 -20.01 -20.98 -4.74
C ASP A 257 -19.37 -19.69 -5.23
N LEU A 258 -18.20 -19.78 -5.86
CA LEU A 258 -17.39 -18.65 -6.31
C LEU A 258 -17.51 -18.41 -7.83
N THR A 259 -18.66 -18.78 -8.41
CA THR A 259 -18.95 -18.55 -9.83
C THR A 259 -19.45 -17.13 -10.06
N ASP A 260 -19.22 -16.58 -11.26
CA ASP A 260 -19.69 -15.24 -11.64
C ASP A 260 -21.22 -15.13 -11.48
N GLU A 261 -21.95 -16.18 -11.84
CA GLU A 261 -23.41 -16.23 -11.73
C GLU A 261 -23.90 -16.07 -10.28
N LYS A 262 -23.26 -16.75 -9.32
CA LYS A 262 -23.62 -16.69 -7.90
C LYS A 262 -23.17 -15.41 -7.22
N THR A 263 -22.10 -14.78 -7.72
CA THR A 263 -21.40 -13.70 -7.00
C THR A 263 -21.66 -12.30 -7.55
N LYS A 264 -22.09 -12.17 -8.82
CA LYS A 264 -22.23 -10.87 -9.52
C LYS A 264 -23.14 -9.85 -8.82
N ASN A 265 -24.15 -10.31 -8.09
CA ASN A 265 -25.16 -9.43 -7.48
C ASN A 265 -25.09 -9.36 -5.94
N LEU A 266 -24.08 -9.97 -5.31
CA LEU A 266 -23.96 -9.96 -3.86
C LEU A 266 -23.76 -8.55 -3.31
N SER A 267 -24.47 -8.25 -2.24
CA SER A 267 -24.22 -7.09 -1.38
C SER A 267 -22.86 -7.19 -0.69
N ALA A 268 -22.42 -6.09 -0.06
CA ALA A 268 -21.16 -6.08 0.68
C ALA A 268 -21.16 -7.10 1.83
N ASP A 269 -22.28 -7.26 2.53
CA ASP A 269 -22.37 -8.16 3.68
C ASP A 269 -22.45 -9.62 3.26
N GLU A 270 -23.15 -9.93 2.17
CA GLU A 270 -23.13 -11.27 1.57
C GLU A 270 -21.74 -11.64 1.06
N ALA A 271 -21.03 -10.72 0.41
CA ALA A 271 -19.65 -10.93 -0.02
C ALA A 271 -18.70 -11.20 1.15
N LYS A 272 -18.84 -10.47 2.26
CA LYS A 272 -18.08 -10.74 3.50
C LYS A 272 -18.42 -12.10 4.11
N ALA A 273 -19.70 -12.46 4.15
CA ALA A 273 -20.15 -13.75 4.66
C ALA A 273 -19.59 -14.91 3.82
N LEU A 274 -19.63 -14.78 2.50
CA LEU A 274 -18.99 -15.70 1.56
C LEU A 274 -17.49 -15.84 1.83
N ALA A 275 -16.77 -14.72 1.93
CA ALA A 275 -15.34 -14.71 2.18
C ALA A 275 -14.93 -15.35 3.52
N LYS A 276 -15.73 -15.15 4.58
CA LYS A 276 -15.52 -15.80 5.88
C LYS A 276 -15.63 -17.33 5.80
N ASN A 277 -16.48 -17.84 4.91
CA ASN A 277 -16.70 -19.27 4.73
C ASN A 277 -15.74 -19.90 3.70
N THR A 278 -15.06 -19.08 2.89
CA THR A 278 -14.06 -19.55 1.93
C THR A 278 -12.77 -19.91 2.64
N THR A 279 -12.37 -21.17 2.51
CA THR A 279 -11.04 -21.67 2.91
C THR A 279 -10.36 -22.28 1.69
N PHE A 280 -9.03 -22.32 1.71
CA PHE A 280 -8.22 -22.77 0.58
C PHE A 280 -7.62 -24.15 0.82
N THR A 281 -7.41 -24.92 -0.25
CA THR A 281 -6.57 -26.12 -0.25
C THR A 281 -5.10 -25.72 -0.41
N LYS A 282 -4.20 -26.71 -0.47
CA LYS A 282 -2.79 -26.49 -0.85
C LYS A 282 -2.56 -26.58 -2.37
N GLU A 283 -3.58 -26.95 -3.13
CA GLU A 283 -3.48 -27.11 -4.58
C GLU A 283 -3.55 -25.75 -5.26
N PHE A 284 -2.63 -25.48 -6.18
CA PHE A 284 -2.64 -24.25 -6.95
C PHE A 284 -3.89 -24.16 -7.85
N ASN A 285 -4.51 -22.99 -7.87
CA ASN A 285 -5.59 -22.70 -8.79
C ASN A 285 -5.01 -22.55 -10.21
N LYS A 286 -5.72 -23.03 -11.23
CA LYS A 286 -5.26 -22.90 -12.62
C LYS A 286 -5.29 -21.46 -13.15
N THR A 287 -6.20 -20.63 -12.63
CA THR A 287 -6.37 -19.22 -13.07
C THR A 287 -6.51 -18.27 -11.87
N PRO A 288 -5.46 -18.08 -11.05
CA PRO A 288 -5.50 -17.19 -9.89
C PRO A 288 -5.94 -15.77 -10.22
N TRP A 289 -5.58 -15.27 -11.41
CA TRP A 289 -5.85 -13.93 -11.94
C TRP A 289 -7.25 -13.77 -12.55
N LYS A 290 -8.17 -14.72 -12.34
CA LYS A 290 -9.55 -14.58 -12.81
C LYS A 290 -10.20 -13.35 -12.17
N ALA A 291 -10.59 -12.38 -12.99
CA ALA A 291 -11.27 -11.18 -12.54
C ALA A 291 -12.76 -11.41 -12.22
N TRP A 292 -13.23 -10.70 -11.19
CA TRP A 292 -14.59 -10.80 -10.66
C TRP A 292 -15.54 -9.82 -11.37
N GLU A 293 -16.79 -10.23 -11.59
CA GLU A 293 -17.86 -9.31 -12.03
C GLU A 293 -18.22 -8.27 -10.95
N ASN A 294 -18.08 -8.65 -9.68
CA ASN A 294 -18.42 -7.81 -8.53
C ASN A 294 -17.17 -7.48 -7.72
N TRP A 295 -16.76 -6.21 -7.75
CA TRP A 295 -15.57 -5.74 -7.03
C TRP A 295 -15.69 -5.94 -5.50
N LYS A 296 -16.90 -5.98 -4.93
CA LYS A 296 -17.09 -6.25 -3.50
C LYS A 296 -16.67 -7.66 -3.12
N VAL A 297 -16.83 -8.61 -4.03
CA VAL A 297 -16.40 -10.00 -3.84
C VAL A 297 -14.88 -10.10 -3.99
N ALA A 298 -14.31 -9.43 -4.98
CA ALA A 298 -12.86 -9.30 -5.12
C ALA A 298 -12.24 -8.71 -3.84
N GLU A 299 -12.84 -7.66 -3.29
CA GLU A 299 -12.40 -7.03 -2.05
C GLU A 299 -12.51 -8.00 -0.86
N ALA A 300 -13.69 -8.59 -0.64
CA ALA A 300 -13.96 -9.43 0.51
C ALA A 300 -13.08 -10.69 0.54
N ILE A 301 -13.00 -11.41 -0.59
CA ILE A 301 -12.15 -12.61 -0.73
C ILE A 301 -10.67 -12.23 -0.65
N GLY A 302 -10.29 -11.17 -1.35
CA GLY A 302 -8.90 -10.73 -1.43
C GLY A 302 -8.32 -10.27 -0.10
N ARG A 303 -9.14 -9.77 0.84
CA ARG A 303 -8.69 -9.44 2.21
C ARG A 303 -8.19 -10.64 3.00
N SER A 304 -8.57 -11.86 2.62
CA SER A 304 -8.09 -13.11 3.23
C SER A 304 -6.78 -13.63 2.62
N ILE A 305 -6.32 -13.04 1.51
CA ILE A 305 -5.16 -13.48 0.72
C ILE A 305 -4.15 -12.34 0.61
N TYR A 306 -3.02 -12.53 1.26
CA TYR A 306 -1.97 -11.53 1.36
C TYR A 306 -1.12 -11.48 0.09
N LYS A 307 -0.47 -10.35 -0.16
CA LYS A 307 0.52 -10.19 -1.24
C LYS A 307 1.63 -11.23 -1.09
N ASN A 308 2.07 -11.50 0.14
CA ASN A 308 3.05 -12.54 0.43
C ASN A 308 2.59 -13.94 -0.02
N ASP A 309 1.30 -14.28 0.13
CA ASP A 309 0.78 -15.58 -0.30
C ASP A 309 0.83 -15.73 -1.82
N ARG A 310 0.52 -14.65 -2.55
CA ARG A 310 0.59 -14.60 -4.02
C ARG A 310 2.04 -14.79 -4.51
N MET A 311 3.00 -14.13 -3.87
CA MET A 311 4.42 -14.29 -4.19
C MET A 311 4.93 -15.70 -3.90
N ASN A 312 4.62 -16.22 -2.71
CA ASN A 312 4.98 -17.58 -2.33
C ASN A 312 4.37 -18.60 -3.29
N ALA A 313 3.12 -18.40 -3.75
CA ALA A 313 2.50 -19.30 -4.71
C ALA A 313 3.24 -19.32 -6.07
N VAL A 314 3.60 -18.13 -6.59
CA VAL A 314 4.41 -18.03 -7.82
C VAL A 314 5.72 -18.78 -7.67
N ASP A 315 6.40 -18.65 -6.52
CA ASP A 315 7.63 -19.37 -6.25
C ASP A 315 7.42 -20.88 -6.06
N ASN A 316 6.36 -21.29 -5.38
CA ASN A 316 6.17 -22.68 -4.95
C ASN A 316 5.55 -23.58 -6.03
N ASN A 317 4.92 -23.01 -7.06
CA ASN A 317 4.32 -23.81 -8.14
C ASN A 317 5.37 -24.35 -9.13
N THR A 318 5.95 -25.50 -8.79
CA THR A 318 6.96 -26.19 -9.60
C THR A 318 6.40 -26.87 -10.85
N ASN A 319 5.09 -27.11 -10.91
CA ASN A 319 4.41 -27.67 -12.08
C ASN A 319 4.16 -26.61 -13.17
N GLY A 320 4.23 -25.33 -12.81
CA GLY A 320 4.00 -24.21 -13.70
C GLY A 320 2.54 -23.77 -13.78
N TRP A 321 2.33 -22.63 -14.42
CA TRP A 321 1.02 -22.00 -14.60
C TRP A 321 0.53 -22.19 -16.04
N ASP A 322 -0.79 -22.41 -16.19
CA ASP A 322 -1.43 -22.54 -17.49
C ASP A 322 -1.89 -21.15 -17.99
N PHE A 323 -0.96 -20.41 -18.60
CA PHE A 323 -1.24 -19.10 -19.20
C PHE A 323 -2.12 -19.21 -20.45
N ASN A 324 -2.14 -20.37 -21.10
CA ASN A 324 -2.96 -20.65 -22.27
C ASN A 324 -4.47 -20.46 -22.02
N GLN A 325 -4.92 -20.62 -20.77
CA GLN A 325 -6.33 -20.43 -20.38
C GLN A 325 -6.86 -19.02 -20.64
N THR A 326 -6.00 -18.00 -20.52
CA THR A 326 -6.37 -16.59 -20.74
C THR A 326 -5.64 -15.97 -21.93
N ASP A 327 -4.56 -16.60 -22.40
CA ASP A 327 -3.81 -16.16 -23.56
C ASP A 327 -3.36 -17.37 -24.42
N ASN A 328 -4.13 -17.69 -25.46
CA ASN A 328 -4.00 -18.95 -26.23
C ASN A 328 -2.66 -19.15 -26.97
N LYS A 329 -1.82 -18.12 -27.04
CA LYS A 329 -0.46 -18.15 -27.61
C LYS A 329 0.62 -18.42 -26.56
N SER A 330 0.29 -18.32 -25.27
CA SER A 330 1.21 -18.58 -24.16
C SER A 330 1.19 -20.06 -23.74
N GLY A 331 2.24 -20.46 -23.02
CA GLY A 331 2.50 -21.81 -22.55
C GLY A 331 1.50 -22.33 -21.50
N LYS A 332 1.53 -23.63 -21.26
CA LYS A 332 0.63 -24.34 -20.34
C LYS A 332 1.30 -24.74 -19.03
N ASN A 333 2.63 -24.71 -18.98
CA ASN A 333 3.45 -25.15 -17.86
C ASN A 333 4.53 -24.10 -17.56
N VAL A 334 4.14 -22.83 -17.49
CA VAL A 334 5.07 -21.73 -17.29
C VAL A 334 5.53 -21.71 -15.83
N LYS A 335 6.74 -22.23 -15.58
CA LYS A 335 7.36 -22.22 -14.25
C LYS A 335 7.99 -20.87 -13.97
N LEU A 336 7.74 -20.32 -12.78
CA LEU A 336 8.12 -18.95 -12.42
C LEU A 336 8.92 -18.93 -11.11
N LYS A 337 9.77 -17.92 -10.95
CA LYS A 337 10.40 -17.56 -9.67
C LYS A 337 10.52 -16.04 -9.55
N VAL A 338 10.19 -15.49 -8.39
CA VAL A 338 10.21 -14.03 -8.16
C VAL A 338 11.63 -13.58 -7.88
N VAL A 339 12.28 -12.91 -8.82
CA VAL A 339 13.66 -12.41 -8.65
C VAL A 339 13.72 -10.96 -8.16
N MET A 340 12.63 -10.21 -8.33
CA MET A 340 12.59 -8.83 -7.86
C MET A 340 11.20 -8.47 -7.35
N LYS A 341 11.16 -7.64 -6.31
CA LYS A 341 9.94 -7.06 -5.76
C LYS A 341 10.09 -5.54 -5.75
N ILE A 342 9.08 -4.84 -6.25
CA ILE A 342 9.04 -3.38 -6.30
C ILE A 342 7.72 -2.93 -5.70
N GLY A 343 7.78 -2.01 -4.75
CA GLY A 343 6.60 -1.49 -4.08
C GLY A 343 6.88 -0.15 -3.45
N ASP A 344 5.83 0.54 -3.06
CA ASP A 344 5.87 1.85 -2.44
C ASP A 344 5.67 1.75 -0.91
N ASN A 345 5.32 0.55 -0.44
CA ASN A 345 5.05 0.22 0.95
C ASN A 345 5.88 -0.97 1.44
N PHE A 346 6.38 -0.91 2.69
CA PHE A 346 7.04 -2.07 3.29
C PHE A 346 6.12 -3.30 3.44
N ASN A 347 4.80 -3.10 3.41
CA ASN A 347 3.85 -4.20 3.37
C ASN A 347 3.76 -4.90 2.00
N ASP A 348 4.28 -4.31 0.92
CA ASP A 348 4.25 -4.95 -0.41
C ASP A 348 5.16 -6.18 -0.50
N PHE A 349 6.15 -6.26 0.38
CA PHE A 349 7.17 -7.31 0.36
C PHE A 349 6.80 -8.50 1.26
N PHE A 350 6.21 -8.23 2.44
CA PHE A 350 5.94 -9.22 3.49
C PHE A 350 4.74 -8.86 4.39
N ASP A 351 3.61 -8.46 3.81
CA ASP A 351 2.39 -8.11 4.57
C ASP A 351 1.91 -9.18 5.56
N ARG A 352 2.16 -10.48 5.32
CA ARG A 352 1.94 -11.54 6.32
C ARG A 352 2.69 -11.31 7.63
N ARG A 353 3.89 -10.74 7.55
CA ARG A 353 4.74 -10.43 8.72
C ARG A 353 4.51 -9.00 9.21
N THR A 354 4.36 -8.02 8.31
CA THR A 354 4.53 -6.59 8.65
C THR A 354 3.23 -5.82 8.84
N LYS A 355 2.09 -6.35 8.35
CA LYS A 355 0.78 -5.68 8.49
C LYS A 355 0.33 -5.62 9.95
N GLY A 356 -0.20 -4.48 10.38
CA GLY A 356 -0.65 -4.26 11.76
C GLY A 356 0.46 -4.11 12.80
N LEU A 357 1.73 -4.08 12.38
CA LEU A 357 2.85 -3.76 13.26
C LEU A 357 2.99 -2.24 13.43
N SER A 358 3.57 -1.83 14.56
CA SER A 358 4.04 -0.46 14.75
C SER A 358 5.22 -0.14 13.82
N ASN A 359 5.51 1.14 13.57
CA ASN A 359 6.68 1.52 12.77
C ASN A 359 7.99 1.01 13.38
N GLU A 360 8.11 1.04 14.70
CA GLU A 360 9.27 0.50 15.41
C GLU A 360 9.45 -1.00 15.19
N ASP A 361 8.36 -1.77 15.25
CA ASP A 361 8.44 -3.21 15.02
C ASP A 361 8.71 -3.53 13.54
N ARG A 362 8.21 -2.73 12.59
CA ARG A 362 8.55 -2.88 11.16
C ARG A 362 10.03 -2.62 10.90
N LYS A 363 10.64 -1.64 11.59
CA LYS A 363 12.08 -1.41 11.51
C LYS A 363 12.88 -2.57 12.10
N LYS A 364 12.44 -3.16 13.22
CA LYS A 364 13.07 -4.38 13.76
C LYS A 364 13.00 -5.55 12.78
N VAL A 365 11.89 -5.72 12.05
CA VAL A 365 11.80 -6.70 10.95
C VAL A 365 12.92 -6.46 9.93
N TYR A 366 13.07 -5.21 9.49
CA TYR A 366 14.08 -4.82 8.50
C TYR A 366 15.53 -4.99 8.99
N LEU A 367 15.83 -4.57 10.22
CA LEU A 367 17.19 -4.50 10.75
C LEU A 367 17.67 -5.79 11.43
N GLU A 368 16.77 -6.51 12.12
CA GLU A 368 17.16 -7.51 13.13
C GLU A 368 16.64 -8.91 12.86
N GLU A 369 15.41 -9.08 12.35
CA GLU A 369 14.76 -10.40 12.32
C GLU A 369 15.44 -11.43 11.44
N THR A 370 16.13 -10.96 10.41
CA THR A 370 16.80 -11.79 9.41
C THR A 370 18.32 -11.71 9.52
N ASN A 371 18.85 -11.21 10.64
CA ASN A 371 20.29 -10.97 10.84
C ASN A 371 20.91 -10.16 9.68
N GLY A 372 20.18 -9.14 9.21
CA GLY A 372 20.59 -8.26 8.11
C GLY A 372 20.39 -8.82 6.69
N ALA A 373 19.87 -10.04 6.50
CA ALA A 373 19.63 -10.58 5.16
C ALA A 373 18.58 -9.77 4.38
N LEU A 374 17.50 -9.32 5.04
CA LEU A 374 16.47 -8.47 4.42
C LEU A 374 17.05 -7.11 3.98
N MET A 375 17.92 -6.50 4.79
CA MET A 375 18.61 -5.26 4.42
C MET A 375 19.44 -5.42 3.14
N LYS A 376 20.12 -6.56 2.98
CA LYS A 376 20.94 -6.84 1.78
C LYS A 376 20.09 -6.98 0.50
N LEU A 377 18.81 -7.36 0.62
CA LEU A 377 17.91 -7.41 -0.53
C LEU A 377 17.59 -6.02 -1.10
N PHE A 378 17.60 -4.97 -0.26
CA PHE A 378 17.42 -3.58 -0.69
C PHE A 378 18.72 -2.91 -1.16
N ALA A 379 19.84 -3.63 -1.20
CA ALA A 379 21.08 -3.13 -1.78
C ALA A 379 21.05 -3.22 -3.32
N LEU A 380 21.85 -2.39 -4.00
CA LEU A 380 21.86 -2.24 -5.47
C LEU A 380 22.04 -3.55 -6.27
N GLY A 381 22.67 -4.58 -5.69
CA GLY A 381 22.90 -5.87 -6.35
C GLY A 381 21.93 -6.98 -5.95
N GLY A 382 21.03 -6.72 -5.00
CA GLY A 382 20.29 -7.76 -4.32
C GLY A 382 21.19 -8.69 -3.48
N SER A 383 20.59 -9.78 -2.98
CA SER A 383 21.29 -10.81 -2.22
C SER A 383 20.56 -12.15 -2.31
N LYS A 384 21.00 -13.16 -1.54
CA LYS A 384 20.24 -14.41 -1.40
C LYS A 384 18.79 -14.11 -1.02
N GLY A 385 17.86 -14.66 -1.80
CA GLY A 385 16.44 -14.37 -1.68
C GLY A 385 15.85 -14.84 -0.36
N LEU A 386 14.73 -14.23 0.03
CA LEU A 386 14.01 -14.57 1.26
C LEU A 386 12.52 -14.79 0.98
N SER A 387 11.96 -15.79 1.64
CA SER A 387 10.52 -16.00 1.76
C SER A 387 10.10 -16.02 3.22
N PHE A 388 8.86 -15.62 3.50
CA PHE A 388 8.24 -15.76 4.81
C PHE A 388 7.13 -16.81 4.73
N ASP A 389 7.34 -17.96 5.38
CA ASP A 389 6.45 -19.12 5.32
C ASP A 389 5.48 -19.16 6.51
N TYR A 390 4.46 -18.32 6.45
CA TYR A 390 3.41 -18.28 7.46
C TYR A 390 2.54 -19.56 7.46
N GLU A 391 2.44 -20.27 6.34
CA GLU A 391 1.57 -21.45 6.22
C GLU A 391 2.06 -22.65 7.04
N SER A 392 3.36 -22.69 7.36
CA SER A 392 3.93 -23.68 8.27
C SER A 392 3.58 -23.46 9.75
N ALA A 393 3.07 -22.28 10.11
CA ALA A 393 2.75 -21.94 11.50
C ALA A 393 1.65 -22.84 12.08
N GLN A 394 1.91 -23.35 13.28
CA GLN A 394 0.97 -24.15 14.06
C GLN A 394 0.32 -23.30 15.15
N LYS A 395 -0.76 -23.81 15.76
CA LYS A 395 -1.54 -23.06 16.77
C LYS A 395 -0.68 -22.60 17.96
N ASP A 396 0.30 -23.41 18.37
CA ASP A 396 1.23 -23.14 19.47
C ASP A 396 2.26 -22.05 19.14
N ASP A 397 2.42 -21.70 17.87
CA ASP A 397 3.30 -20.61 17.42
C ASP A 397 2.72 -19.22 17.70
N PHE A 398 1.44 -19.14 18.04
CA PHE A 398 0.74 -17.90 18.32
C PHE A 398 0.58 -17.65 19.81
N ASP A 399 0.69 -16.38 20.21
CA ASP A 399 0.31 -15.89 21.54
C ASP A 399 -1.22 -15.75 21.67
N ASP A 400 -1.68 -15.37 22.85
CA ASP A 400 -3.11 -15.20 23.14
C ASP A 400 -3.77 -14.06 22.34
N LYS A 401 -2.97 -13.21 21.69
CA LYS A 401 -3.40 -12.13 20.79
C LYS A 401 -3.29 -12.53 19.31
N ASN A 402 -3.06 -13.80 19.02
CA ASN A 402 -2.88 -14.35 17.69
C ASN A 402 -1.69 -13.74 16.93
N LYS A 403 -0.62 -13.37 17.65
CA LYS A 403 0.66 -12.92 17.09
C LYS A 403 1.70 -14.04 17.19
N LEU A 404 2.59 -14.15 16.21
CA LEU A 404 3.68 -15.12 16.25
C LEU A 404 4.63 -14.84 17.43
N LYS A 405 4.88 -15.86 18.25
CA LYS A 405 5.80 -15.79 19.40
C LYS A 405 7.26 -15.66 18.96
N ASP A 406 7.64 -16.41 17.93
CA ASP A 406 8.97 -16.36 17.31
C ASP A 406 8.81 -16.27 15.79
N PRO A 407 8.68 -15.05 15.23
CA PRO A 407 8.57 -14.88 13.79
C PRO A 407 9.85 -15.27 13.03
N LYS A 408 11.02 -15.36 13.71
CA LYS A 408 12.31 -15.55 13.03
C LYS A 408 12.41 -16.91 12.34
N LYS A 409 11.82 -17.96 12.92
CA LYS A 409 11.85 -19.32 12.38
C LYS A 409 11.08 -19.52 11.07
N PHE A 410 10.26 -18.55 10.66
CA PHE A 410 9.47 -18.62 9.43
C PHE A 410 10.16 -17.97 8.23
N TRP A 411 11.28 -17.29 8.44
CA TRP A 411 12.13 -16.82 7.35
C TRP A 411 12.92 -17.97 6.75
N LYS A 412 12.87 -18.08 5.42
CA LYS A 412 13.61 -19.10 4.66
C LYS A 412 14.45 -18.44 3.59
N ASN A 413 15.71 -18.87 3.50
CA ASN A 413 16.57 -18.54 2.39
C ASN A 413 16.10 -19.28 1.14
N LEU A 414 16.09 -18.58 0.02
CA LEU A 414 15.83 -19.15 -1.29
C LEU A 414 17.15 -19.64 -1.91
N SER A 415 17.05 -20.58 -2.85
CA SER A 415 18.20 -21.14 -3.58
C SER A 415 18.71 -20.23 -4.71
N TYR A 416 18.22 -18.99 -4.76
CA TYR A 416 18.55 -18.00 -5.78
C TYR A 416 18.51 -16.57 -5.20
N ASN A 417 19.05 -15.61 -5.93
CA ASN A 417 19.14 -14.21 -5.48
C ASN A 417 17.86 -13.42 -5.81
N GLN A 418 17.55 -12.44 -4.97
CA GLN A 418 16.50 -11.46 -5.19
C GLN A 418 17.01 -10.04 -4.96
N ALA A 419 16.34 -9.05 -5.54
CA ALA A 419 16.53 -7.62 -5.24
C ALA A 419 15.19 -6.94 -4.96
N TYR A 420 15.13 -6.08 -3.96
CA TYR A 420 13.94 -5.33 -3.57
C TYR A 420 14.16 -3.84 -3.77
N VAL A 421 13.15 -3.16 -4.30
CA VAL A 421 13.21 -1.72 -4.56
C VAL A 421 12.00 -1.06 -3.93
N MET A 422 12.25 -0.11 -3.04
CA MET A 422 11.23 0.77 -2.49
C MET A 422 11.12 2.00 -3.39
N ILE A 423 9.94 2.20 -3.99
CA ILE A 423 9.62 3.44 -4.68
C ILE A 423 9.18 4.47 -3.63
N PRO A 424 9.60 5.74 -3.73
CA PRO A 424 9.01 6.80 -2.93
C PRO A 424 7.50 6.90 -3.20
N GLY A 425 6.75 6.25 -2.32
CA GLY A 425 5.31 6.05 -2.38
C GLY A 425 4.49 7.12 -1.70
N ASN A 426 3.20 6.83 -1.52
CA ASN A 426 2.30 7.78 -0.89
C ASN A 426 2.67 8.07 0.57
N ALA A 427 2.49 9.32 0.97
CA ALA A 427 2.56 9.80 2.34
C ALA A 427 1.21 9.86 3.09
N GLU A 428 0.08 9.51 2.47
CA GLU A 428 -1.25 9.60 3.12
C GLU A 428 -1.79 8.24 3.57
N TYR A 429 -1.44 7.15 2.88
CA TYR A 429 -1.80 5.80 3.27
C TYR A 429 -0.64 4.82 3.20
N GLY A 430 -0.81 3.73 3.94
CA GLY A 430 0.15 2.66 4.01
C GLY A 430 0.37 2.18 5.43
N GLY A 431 1.07 1.05 5.56
CA GLY A 431 1.33 0.47 6.88
C GLY A 431 2.06 1.41 7.84
N TRP A 432 2.70 2.48 7.34
CA TRP A 432 3.41 3.43 8.19
C TRP A 432 2.48 4.47 8.82
N ALA A 433 1.41 4.84 8.12
CA ALA A 433 0.44 5.83 8.55
C ALA A 433 -0.71 5.20 9.37
N GLU A 434 -0.87 3.87 9.31
CA GLU A 434 -1.89 3.12 10.05
C GLU A 434 -1.89 3.43 11.57
N PRO A 435 -0.73 3.41 12.29
CA PRO A 435 -0.69 3.79 13.71
C PRO A 435 -1.11 5.24 13.99
N TYR A 436 -1.07 6.10 12.97
CA TYR A 436 -1.45 7.51 13.03
C TYR A 436 -2.83 7.77 12.39
N GLY A 437 -3.65 6.73 12.24
CA GLY A 437 -5.02 6.87 11.70
C GLY A 437 -5.07 7.31 10.24
N TYR A 438 -4.06 6.98 9.44
CA TYR A 438 -3.97 7.35 8.02
C TYR A 438 -4.07 8.86 7.77
N GLY A 439 -3.42 9.66 8.63
CA GLY A 439 -3.35 11.12 8.45
C GLY A 439 -4.14 11.97 9.44
N GLU A 440 -4.74 11.34 10.46
CA GLU A 440 -5.45 12.04 11.52
C GLU A 440 -4.53 13.07 12.22
N PHE A 441 -4.87 14.35 12.09
CA PHE A 441 -4.06 15.47 12.56
C PHE A 441 -3.66 15.33 14.03
N LYS A 442 -4.60 14.92 14.89
CA LYS A 442 -4.32 14.78 16.33
C LYS A 442 -3.24 13.71 16.59
N LYS A 443 -3.30 12.58 15.90
CA LYS A 443 -2.32 11.49 16.07
C LYS A 443 -0.92 11.89 15.57
N PHE A 444 -0.85 12.64 14.46
CA PHE A 444 0.41 13.23 14.00
C PHE A 444 0.96 14.25 15.00
N TYR A 445 0.11 15.12 15.53
CA TYR A 445 0.49 16.09 16.56
C TYR A 445 1.03 15.40 17.83
N GLU A 446 0.38 14.34 18.30
CA GLU A 446 0.86 13.53 19.43
C GLU A 446 2.18 12.82 19.12
N ALA A 447 2.36 12.32 17.90
CA ALA A 447 3.64 11.75 17.47
C ALA A 447 4.76 12.80 17.50
N MET A 448 4.49 14.02 17.05
CA MET A 448 5.45 15.13 17.11
C MET A 448 5.80 15.53 18.55
N LYS A 449 4.83 15.53 19.47
CA LYS A 449 5.11 15.73 20.91
C LYS A 449 6.08 14.68 21.43
N LYS A 450 5.81 13.40 21.15
CA LYS A 450 6.68 12.29 21.57
C LYS A 450 8.10 12.41 21.00
N ILE A 451 8.24 12.81 19.73
CA ILE A 451 9.56 13.07 19.12
C ILE A 451 10.27 14.20 19.87
N ALA A 452 9.59 15.33 20.10
CA ALA A 452 10.16 16.47 20.80
C ALA A 452 10.55 16.16 22.26
N GLU A 453 9.82 15.27 22.92
CA GLU A 453 10.07 14.81 24.30
C GLU A 453 11.13 13.72 24.40
N THR A 454 11.52 13.08 23.28
CA THR A 454 12.48 11.97 23.27
C THR A 454 13.90 12.49 23.49
N PRO A 455 14.59 12.11 24.60
CA PRO A 455 15.89 12.70 24.97
C PRO A 455 16.99 12.53 23.92
N ASP A 456 16.92 11.50 23.09
CA ASP A 456 17.95 11.22 22.09
C ASP A 456 17.95 12.24 20.94
N TYR A 457 16.82 12.89 20.65
CA TYR A 457 16.76 14.03 19.72
C TYR A 457 17.23 15.35 20.34
N GLN A 458 17.42 15.40 21.66
CA GLN A 458 17.87 16.58 22.40
C GLN A 458 19.36 16.53 22.75
N LYS A 459 20.02 15.41 22.51
CA LYS A 459 21.46 15.22 22.76
C LYS A 459 22.25 15.44 21.47
N ALA A 460 23.53 15.80 21.62
CA ALA A 460 24.44 15.79 20.48
C ALA A 460 24.49 14.37 19.86
N PRO A 461 24.56 14.25 18.53
CA PRO A 461 24.73 12.96 17.88
C PRO A 461 25.95 12.25 18.45
N THR A 462 25.79 10.96 18.78
CA THR A 462 26.89 10.10 19.21
C THR A 462 27.18 9.07 18.14
N ASP A 463 28.34 8.38 18.21
CA ASP A 463 28.65 7.26 17.33
C ASP A 463 27.62 6.11 17.45
N ASN A 464 26.89 6.06 18.58
CA ASN A 464 25.64 5.32 18.65
C ASN A 464 24.62 6.06 17.79
N LYS A 465 24.45 5.57 16.56
CA LYS A 465 23.37 6.00 15.67
C LYS A 465 22.07 5.86 16.46
N PRO A 466 21.23 6.91 16.55
CA PRO A 466 19.90 6.74 17.14
C PRO A 466 19.24 5.56 16.42
N ILE A 467 18.64 4.66 17.20
CA ILE A 467 17.76 3.65 16.65
C ILE A 467 16.59 4.45 16.08
N LEU A 468 16.67 4.74 14.78
CA LEU A 468 15.69 5.58 14.10
C LEU A 468 14.32 4.99 14.22
#